data_AF-A0A016SVD0-F1
#
_entry.id   AF-A0A016SVD0-F1
#
_cell.length_a   1.000
_cell.length_b   1.000
_cell.length_c   1.000
_cell.angle_alpha   90.00
_cell.angle_beta   90.00
_cell.angle_gamma   90.00
#
_symmetry.space_group_name_H-M   'P 1'
#
loop_
_entity.id
_entity.type
_entity.pdbx_description
1 polymer ?
#
loop_
_entity_poly.entity_id
_entity_poly.type
_entity_poly.pdbx_seq_one_letter_code
_entity_poly.pdbx_strand_id
1 'polypeptide(L)'
;MYFSRDGQISVGNYSDVEPSLKSACNSHCLCSEAEFRPVCAEFVDGRQLSYYSPCYAGCIEPYTPMQKVYSNCSCVVETSRLQVRQVKKGLCESRCKGLFGFLVIFAPLSFCTFAVGVPIISVILRTVDYNERSFALGIQGILVRVVGTIPAPVLFGWMFDVSCIRYQSEPCGDSESGSCLLYSNKLLADLFLTFSIIGQALAMVILTSVLMVYGGTLQDEPLPDVALKEVDQVIEDGDRMQIETAAPLLQ
;
A
#
# COMPACT_ATOMS: atom_id res chain seq x y z
N MET A 1 11.72 -16.33 16.93
CA MET A 1 12.16 -16.34 18.34
C MET A 1 11.75 -17.69 18.90
N TYR A 2 12.67 -18.62 19.07
CA TYR A 2 12.37 -20.00 19.50
C TYR A 2 12.97 -20.26 20.88
N PHE A 3 12.19 -20.92 21.73
CA PHE A 3 12.61 -21.37 23.05
C PHE A 3 13.27 -22.74 22.89
N SER A 4 14.57 -22.84 23.21
CA SER A 4 15.22 -24.12 23.43
C SER A 4 14.76 -24.71 24.78
N ARG A 5 14.75 -26.03 24.86
CA ARG A 5 14.22 -26.86 25.96
C ARG A 5 14.88 -26.64 27.33
N ASP A 6 15.90 -25.78 27.42
CA ASP A 6 16.72 -25.60 28.63
C ASP A 6 16.64 -24.19 29.24
N GLY A 7 15.73 -23.32 28.79
CA GLY A 7 15.49 -22.04 29.46
C GLY A 7 16.68 -21.05 29.45
N GLN A 8 17.71 -21.29 28.63
CA GLN A 8 18.78 -20.32 28.36
C GLN A 8 18.57 -19.60 27.02
N ILE A 9 18.77 -18.27 27.06
CA ILE A 9 18.85 -17.42 25.88
C ILE A 9 20.26 -17.60 25.30
N SER A 10 20.40 -18.43 24.26
CA SER A 10 21.63 -18.49 23.47
C SER A 10 21.45 -17.73 22.17
N VAL A 11 22.21 -16.63 22.04
CA VAL A 11 22.44 -15.93 20.77
C VAL A 11 23.51 -16.73 20.02
N GLY A 12 23.07 -17.68 19.18
CA GLY A 12 23.93 -18.43 18.27
C GLY A 12 23.57 -18.10 16.82
N ASN A 13 24.59 -17.85 16.00
CA ASN A 13 24.49 -17.57 14.56
C ASN A 13 23.58 -18.58 13.84
N TYR A 14 22.41 -18.14 13.41
CA TYR A 14 21.38 -18.97 12.78
C TYR A 14 21.45 -18.81 11.27
N SER A 15 22.35 -19.54 10.63
CA SER A 15 22.41 -19.63 9.17
C SER A 15 21.86 -20.95 8.63
N ASP A 16 21.85 -22.06 9.38
CA ASP A 16 21.61 -23.39 8.76
C ASP A 16 20.92 -24.40 9.70
N VAL A 17 19.77 -24.05 10.30
CA VAL A 17 18.88 -25.06 10.88
C VAL A 17 17.48 -24.85 10.31
N GLU A 18 17.05 -25.75 9.44
CA GLU A 18 15.67 -25.79 8.96
C GLU A 18 14.77 -26.13 10.16
N PRO A 19 13.81 -25.29 10.54
CA PRO A 19 12.94 -25.57 11.69
C PRO A 19 12.08 -26.81 11.38
N SER A 20 12.33 -27.92 12.08
CA SER A 20 11.55 -29.15 11.92
C SER A 20 10.16 -28.99 12.54
N LEU A 21 9.09 -29.20 11.76
CA LEU A 21 7.71 -29.17 12.26
C LEU A 21 7.40 -30.33 13.22
N LYS A 22 8.15 -31.44 13.11
CA LYS A 22 7.99 -32.65 13.93
C LYS A 22 8.82 -32.55 15.20
N SER A 23 8.23 -32.94 16.32
CA SER A 23 8.85 -32.92 17.64
C SER A 23 8.24 -34.00 18.54
N ALA A 24 8.86 -34.27 19.70
CA ALA A 24 8.38 -35.29 20.62
C ALA A 24 6.98 -35.01 21.20
N CYS A 25 6.50 -33.76 21.20
CA CYS A 25 5.16 -33.44 21.70
C CYS A 25 4.07 -33.74 20.66
N ASN A 26 4.35 -33.61 19.36
CA ASN A 26 3.39 -33.93 18.29
C ASN A 26 3.60 -35.32 17.68
N SER A 27 4.45 -36.16 18.28
CA SER A 27 4.69 -37.52 17.79
C SER A 27 3.51 -38.48 17.99
N HIS A 28 2.55 -38.11 18.84
CA HIS A 28 1.33 -38.90 19.07
C HIS A 28 0.34 -38.82 17.91
N CYS A 29 0.54 -37.89 16.97
CA CYS A 29 -0.32 -37.68 15.83
C CYS A 29 0.47 -37.66 14.51
N LEU A 30 -0.04 -38.33 13.47
CA LEU A 30 0.56 -38.38 12.14
C LEU A 30 0.19 -37.12 11.36
N CYS A 31 0.81 -35.99 11.71
CA CYS A 31 0.46 -34.70 11.11
C CYS A 31 0.82 -34.65 9.61
N SER A 32 -0.15 -34.20 8.80
CA SER A 32 0.07 -33.92 7.39
C SER A 32 0.67 -32.53 7.21
N GLU A 33 1.72 -32.43 6.40
CA GLU A 33 2.31 -31.15 5.98
C GLU A 33 1.48 -30.46 4.89
N ALA A 34 0.52 -31.15 4.28
CA ALA A 34 -0.38 -30.57 3.29
C ALA A 34 -1.56 -29.80 3.92
N GLU A 35 -1.86 -30.02 5.21
CA GLU A 35 -3.01 -29.41 5.89
C GLU A 35 -2.59 -28.20 6.73
N PHE A 36 -2.56 -27.03 6.10
CA PHE A 36 -2.30 -25.76 6.80
C PHE A 36 -3.57 -25.26 7.51
N ARG A 37 -3.57 -25.30 8.85
CA ARG A 37 -4.67 -24.81 9.70
C ARG A 37 -4.12 -24.06 10.90
N PRO A 38 -3.67 -22.81 10.75
CA PRO A 38 -2.92 -22.11 11.77
C PRO A 38 -3.72 -21.99 13.07
N VAL A 39 -3.01 -22.15 14.19
CA VAL A 39 -3.56 -21.92 15.54
C VAL A 39 -2.63 -20.99 16.31
N CYS A 40 -3.21 -20.17 17.17
CA CYS A 40 -2.49 -19.21 17.99
C CYS A 40 -2.65 -19.55 19.47
N ALA A 41 -1.54 -19.84 20.14
CA ALA A 41 -1.48 -19.91 21.59
C ALA A 41 -1.25 -18.50 22.16
N GLU A 42 -2.20 -18.00 22.93
CA GLU A 42 -2.12 -16.73 23.66
C GLU A 42 -1.73 -17.03 25.11
N PHE A 43 -0.66 -16.41 25.59
CA PHE A 43 -0.18 -16.54 26.97
C PHE A 43 -0.67 -15.36 27.83
N VAL A 44 -0.73 -15.56 29.15
CA VAL A 44 -1.22 -14.55 30.12
C VAL A 44 -0.34 -13.29 30.15
N ASP A 45 0.95 -13.43 29.87
CA ASP A 45 1.91 -12.31 29.75
C ASP A 45 1.70 -11.47 28.46
N GLY A 46 0.75 -11.88 27.61
CA GLY A 46 0.42 -11.23 26.34
C GLY A 46 1.33 -11.65 25.18
N ARG A 47 2.22 -12.63 25.37
CA ARG A 47 2.94 -13.25 24.25
C ARG A 47 2.00 -14.15 23.47
N GLN A 48 2.31 -14.33 22.20
CA GLN A 48 1.53 -15.17 21.29
C GLN A 48 2.47 -16.02 20.44
N LEU A 49 2.11 -17.28 20.22
CA LEU A 49 2.89 -18.21 19.41
C LEU A 49 1.98 -18.95 18.43
N SER A 50 2.32 -18.88 17.15
CA SER A 50 1.57 -19.57 16.08
C SER A 50 2.14 -20.95 15.79
N TYR A 51 1.26 -21.92 15.57
CA TYR A 51 1.59 -23.27 15.13
C TYR A 51 0.96 -23.57 13.77
N TYR A 52 1.57 -24.48 13.01
CA TYR A 52 1.18 -24.81 11.64
C TYR A 52 -0.24 -25.41 11.54
N SER A 53 -0.57 -26.31 12.46
CA SER A 53 -1.87 -26.96 12.56
C SER A 53 -2.17 -27.32 14.03
N PRO A 54 -3.43 -27.62 14.41
CA PRO A 54 -3.73 -28.12 15.76
C PRO A 54 -2.99 -29.44 16.08
N CYS A 55 -2.74 -30.27 15.06
CA CYS A 55 -1.93 -31.49 15.18
C CYS A 55 -0.47 -31.15 15.53
N TYR A 56 0.14 -30.18 14.82
CA TYR A 56 1.50 -29.75 15.15
C TYR A 56 1.62 -29.02 16.49
N ALA A 57 0.52 -28.45 16.99
CA ALA A 57 0.41 -27.93 18.36
C ALA A 57 0.17 -29.05 19.41
N GLY A 58 -0.07 -30.28 18.97
CA GLY A 58 -0.27 -31.45 19.80
C GLY A 58 -1.60 -31.44 20.57
N CYS A 59 -2.63 -30.80 20.01
CA CYS A 59 -3.97 -30.73 20.59
C CYS A 59 -4.73 -32.03 20.34
N ILE A 60 -5.21 -32.67 21.41
CA ILE A 60 -5.92 -33.96 21.36
C ILE A 60 -7.44 -33.74 21.28
N GLU A 61 -7.93 -32.69 21.93
CA GLU A 61 -9.36 -32.42 22.02
C GLU A 61 -9.90 -31.76 20.74
N PRO A 62 -11.13 -32.11 20.31
CA PRO A 62 -11.74 -31.51 19.15
C PRO A 62 -12.00 -30.02 19.37
N TYR A 63 -12.01 -29.26 18.28
CA TYR A 63 -12.27 -27.82 18.31
C TYR A 63 -13.63 -27.54 18.95
N THR A 64 -13.65 -26.69 19.98
CA THR A 64 -14.88 -26.31 20.66
C THR A 64 -15.47 -25.05 20.01
N PRO A 65 -16.56 -25.14 19.20
CA PRO A 65 -17.04 -24.01 18.42
C PRO A 65 -17.64 -22.88 19.27
N MET A 66 -18.23 -23.20 20.43
CA MET A 66 -18.82 -22.17 21.32
C MET A 66 -17.76 -21.23 21.92
N GLN A 67 -16.59 -21.77 22.26
CA GLN A 67 -15.49 -20.99 22.84
C GLN A 67 -14.44 -20.59 21.80
N LYS A 68 -14.48 -21.17 20.59
CA LYS A 68 -13.52 -20.98 19.49
C LYS A 68 -12.08 -21.32 19.87
N VAL A 69 -11.89 -22.35 20.70
CA VAL A 69 -10.59 -22.76 21.24
C VAL A 69 -10.28 -24.24 20.99
N TYR A 70 -8.98 -24.53 20.98
CA TYR A 70 -8.41 -25.86 21.11
C TYR A 70 -7.90 -26.05 22.54
N SER A 71 -7.94 -27.29 23.00
CA SER A 71 -7.59 -27.68 24.37
C SER A 71 -6.61 -28.85 24.36
N ASN A 72 -5.90 -29.03 25.48
CA ASN A 72 -5.00 -30.16 25.70
C ASN A 72 -3.89 -30.26 24.62
N CYS A 73 -3.21 -29.14 24.39
CA CYS A 73 -2.16 -28.99 23.37
C CYS A 73 -0.78 -29.22 23.97
N SER A 74 -0.22 -30.41 23.77
CA SER A 74 1.04 -30.86 24.39
C SER A 74 2.29 -30.10 23.94
N CYS A 75 2.30 -29.48 22.75
CA CYS A 75 3.43 -28.68 22.29
C CYS A 75 3.41 -27.24 22.82
N VAL A 76 2.31 -26.80 23.42
CA VAL A 76 2.21 -25.48 24.04
C VAL A 76 2.71 -25.60 25.47
N VAL A 77 4.01 -25.37 25.66
CA VAL A 77 4.66 -25.58 26.97
C VAL A 77 4.21 -24.51 27.96
N GLU A 78 3.56 -24.96 29.03
CA GLU A 78 3.29 -24.16 30.23
C GLU A 78 4.48 -24.24 31.18
N THR A 79 4.95 -23.08 31.64
CA THR A 79 5.97 -22.98 32.69
C THR A 79 5.48 -22.01 33.77
N SER A 80 6.13 -21.98 34.93
CA SER A 80 5.78 -21.05 36.02
C SER A 80 5.77 -19.57 35.62
N ARG A 81 6.41 -19.20 34.50
CA ARG A 81 6.41 -17.85 33.92
C ARG A 81 5.50 -17.69 32.69
N LEU A 82 5.15 -18.77 32.01
CA LEU A 82 4.29 -18.78 30.82
C LEU A 82 3.07 -19.66 31.09
N GLN A 83 1.96 -19.03 31.46
CA GLN A 83 0.67 -19.70 31.53
C GLN A 83 -0.09 -19.46 30.24
N VAL A 84 -0.64 -20.51 29.66
CA VAL A 84 -1.49 -20.42 28.47
C VAL A 84 -2.83 -19.86 28.90
N ARG A 85 -3.28 -18.81 28.22
CA ARG A 85 -4.61 -18.25 28.39
C ARG A 85 -5.64 -19.01 27.57
N GLN A 86 -5.32 -19.23 26.29
CA GLN A 86 -6.19 -19.91 25.33
C GLN A 86 -5.44 -20.23 24.04
N VAL A 87 -5.84 -21.30 23.36
CA VAL A 87 -5.37 -21.62 22.01
C VAL A 87 -6.52 -21.39 21.03
N LYS A 88 -6.42 -20.36 20.20
CA LYS A 88 -7.46 -19.96 19.25
C LYS A 88 -7.16 -20.50 17.85
N LYS A 89 -8.22 -20.69 17.06
CA LYS A 89 -8.10 -20.89 15.61
C LYS A 89 -7.62 -19.61 14.93
N GLY A 90 -6.68 -19.73 13.98
CA GLY A 90 -6.17 -18.64 13.17
C GLY A 90 -4.73 -18.24 13.48
N LEU A 91 -4.23 -17.28 12.72
CA LEU A 91 -2.93 -16.64 12.96
C LEU A 91 -3.00 -15.77 14.21
N CYS A 92 -1.85 -15.62 14.87
CA CYS A 92 -1.76 -14.74 16.02
C CYS A 92 -1.98 -13.27 15.64
N GLU A 93 -2.57 -12.52 16.56
CA GLU A 93 -2.76 -11.08 16.40
C GLU A 93 -1.43 -10.37 16.55
N SER A 94 -0.86 -9.96 15.43
CA SER A 94 0.38 -9.22 15.44
C SER A 94 0.17 -7.84 16.09
N ARG A 95 0.82 -7.59 17.25
CA ARG A 95 1.00 -6.26 17.83
C ARG A 95 1.96 -5.42 16.96
N CYS A 96 1.54 -5.16 15.73
CA CYS A 96 2.37 -4.60 14.68
C CYS A 96 2.49 -3.09 14.82
N LYS A 97 3.56 -2.61 15.47
CA LYS A 97 4.00 -1.20 15.35
C LYS A 97 4.31 -0.81 13.89
N GLY A 98 4.60 -1.79 13.03
CA GLY A 98 4.89 -1.57 11.61
C GLY A 98 3.73 -0.95 10.83
N LEU A 99 2.48 -1.22 11.22
CA LEU A 99 1.31 -0.57 10.59
C LEU A 99 1.33 0.94 10.83
N PHE A 100 1.59 1.35 12.06
CA PHE A 100 1.69 2.78 12.39
C PHE A 100 2.84 3.44 11.62
N GLY A 101 4.00 2.78 11.53
CA GLY A 101 5.13 3.26 10.72
C GLY A 101 4.79 3.39 9.23
N PHE A 102 4.12 2.40 8.66
CA PHE A 102 3.63 2.44 7.28
C PHE A 102 2.69 3.62 7.05
N LEU A 103 1.71 3.83 7.94
CA LEU A 103 0.75 4.94 7.83
C LEU A 103 1.43 6.31 7.94
N VAL A 104 2.41 6.46 8.84
CA VAL A 104 3.17 7.71 9.02
C VAL A 104 3.96 8.07 7.76
N ILE A 105 4.44 7.09 6.99
CA ILE A 105 5.14 7.32 5.73
C ILE A 105 4.14 7.47 4.57
N PHE A 106 3.08 6.67 4.55
CA PHE A 106 2.10 6.67 3.46
C PHE A 106 1.24 7.95 3.41
N ALA A 107 0.90 8.52 4.56
CA ALA A 107 0.12 9.75 4.64
C ALA A 107 0.78 10.95 3.92
N PRO A 108 2.04 11.33 4.20
CA PRO A 108 2.69 12.42 3.49
C PRO A 108 2.90 12.10 2.01
N LEU A 109 3.20 10.84 1.65
CA LEU A 109 3.26 10.43 0.24
C LEU A 109 1.91 10.71 -0.44
N SER A 110 0.80 10.28 0.15
CA SER A 110 -0.53 10.54 -0.41
C SER A 110 -0.80 12.04 -0.61
N PHE A 111 -0.43 12.85 0.38
CA PHE A 111 -0.52 14.31 0.27
C PHE A 111 0.34 14.87 -0.88
N CYS A 112 1.58 14.42 -1.02
CA CYS A 112 2.46 14.81 -2.13
C CYS A 112 1.85 14.47 -3.50
N THR A 113 1.20 13.31 -3.64
CA THR A 113 0.52 12.94 -4.90
C THR A 113 -0.55 13.96 -5.29
N PHE A 114 -1.40 14.39 -4.34
CA PHE A 114 -2.41 15.41 -4.61
C PHE A 114 -1.78 16.79 -4.85
N ALA A 115 -0.74 17.14 -4.09
CA ALA A 115 0.00 18.38 -4.26
C ALA A 115 0.69 18.50 -5.64
N VAL A 116 1.04 17.38 -6.27
CA VAL A 116 1.57 17.32 -7.65
C VAL A 116 0.44 17.28 -8.68
N GLY A 117 -0.67 16.62 -8.39
CA GLY A 117 -1.82 16.53 -9.32
C GLY A 117 -2.45 17.89 -9.64
N VAL A 118 -2.62 18.75 -8.64
CA VAL A 118 -3.20 20.10 -8.79
C VAL A 118 -2.41 21.00 -9.76
N PRO A 119 -1.08 21.20 -9.60
CA PRO A 119 -0.30 22.03 -10.51
C PRO A 119 -0.23 21.46 -11.92
N ILE A 120 -0.23 20.13 -12.10
CA ILE A 120 -0.28 19.53 -13.45
C ILE A 120 -1.53 19.98 -14.20
N ILE A 121 -2.71 19.88 -13.56
CA ILE A 121 -3.97 20.33 -14.16
C ILE A 121 -3.93 21.85 -14.41
N SER A 122 -3.39 22.63 -13.45
CA SER A 122 -3.28 24.08 -13.60
C SER A 122 -2.38 24.50 -14.76
N VAL A 123 -1.28 23.79 -15.03
CA VAL A 123 -0.39 24.08 -16.16
C VAL A 123 -1.14 23.85 -17.46
N ILE A 124 -1.82 22.70 -17.59
CA ILE A 124 -2.58 22.36 -18.81
C ILE A 124 -3.62 23.43 -19.13
N LEU A 125 -4.39 23.87 -18.12
CA LEU A 125 -5.41 24.90 -18.29
C LEU A 125 -4.86 26.29 -18.68
N ARG A 126 -3.60 26.58 -18.33
CA ARG A 126 -2.92 27.83 -18.70
C ARG A 126 -2.25 27.75 -20.08
N THR A 127 -1.90 26.55 -20.53
CA THR A 127 -1.26 26.34 -21.85
C THR A 127 -2.23 26.22 -23.01
N VAL A 128 -3.53 26.04 -22.74
CA VAL A 128 -4.55 25.82 -23.79
C VAL A 128 -5.68 26.85 -23.70
N ASP A 129 -6.18 27.25 -24.87
CA ASP A 129 -7.30 28.17 -25.00
C ASP A 129 -8.59 27.64 -24.38
N TYR A 130 -9.46 28.54 -23.94
CA TYR A 130 -10.68 28.20 -23.20
C TYR A 130 -11.55 27.15 -23.91
N ASN A 131 -11.64 27.23 -25.24
CA ASN A 131 -12.47 26.35 -26.07
C ASN A 131 -11.91 24.92 -26.16
N GLU A 132 -10.60 24.72 -25.95
CA GLU A 132 -9.91 23.43 -26.11
C GLU A 132 -9.58 22.74 -24.76
N ARG A 133 -9.87 23.40 -23.63
CA ARG A 133 -9.55 22.89 -22.27
C ARG A 133 -10.13 21.52 -21.99
N SER A 134 -11.41 21.32 -22.31
CA SER A 134 -12.11 20.05 -22.06
C SER A 134 -11.52 18.90 -22.90
N PHE A 135 -11.08 19.21 -24.12
CA PHE A 135 -10.42 18.25 -25.00
C PHE A 135 -9.03 17.86 -24.45
N ALA A 136 -8.22 18.85 -24.05
CA ALA A 136 -6.90 18.64 -23.46
C ALA A 136 -6.96 17.80 -22.17
N LEU A 137 -7.90 18.10 -21.27
CA LEU A 137 -8.13 17.32 -20.05
C LEU A 137 -8.59 15.89 -20.34
N GLY A 138 -9.38 15.70 -21.40
CA GLY A 138 -9.78 14.38 -21.89
C GLY A 138 -8.58 13.54 -22.32
N ILE A 139 -7.70 14.10 -23.15
CA ILE A 139 -6.46 13.44 -23.60
C ILE A 139 -5.55 13.11 -22.41
N GLN A 140 -5.35 14.08 -21.50
CA GLN A 140 -4.57 13.86 -20.28
C GLN A 140 -5.12 12.67 -19.49
N GLY A 141 -6.44 12.62 -19.29
CA GLY A 141 -7.11 11.54 -18.58
C GLY A 141 -6.90 10.17 -19.26
N ILE A 142 -6.96 10.12 -20.60
CA ILE A 142 -6.70 8.89 -21.36
C ILE A 142 -5.24 8.44 -21.16
N LEU A 143 -4.27 9.35 -21.29
CA LEU A 143 -2.85 9.04 -21.12
C LEU A 143 -2.54 8.52 -19.72
N VAL A 144 -3.07 9.19 -18.68
CA VAL A 144 -2.92 8.75 -17.28
C VAL A 144 -3.52 7.36 -17.08
N ARG A 145 -4.66 7.06 -17.71
CA ARG A 145 -5.28 5.75 -17.58
C ARG A 145 -4.45 4.66 -18.27
N VAL A 146 -3.98 4.91 -19.48
CA VAL A 146 -3.20 3.93 -20.25
C VAL A 146 -1.87 3.64 -19.58
N VAL A 147 -1.15 4.67 -19.13
CA VAL A 147 0.20 4.52 -18.57
C VAL A 147 0.18 4.17 -17.08
N GLY A 148 -0.85 4.58 -16.34
CA GLY A 148 -0.95 4.36 -14.90
C GLY A 148 -1.95 3.28 -14.52
N THR A 149 -3.22 3.48 -14.88
CA THR A 149 -4.31 2.64 -14.34
C THR A 149 -4.36 1.23 -14.93
N ILE A 150 -3.92 1.02 -16.17
CA ILE A 150 -3.85 -0.32 -16.78
C ILE A 150 -2.72 -1.17 -16.18
N PRO A 151 -1.48 -0.68 -16.04
CA PRO A 151 -0.41 -1.48 -15.44
C PRO A 151 -0.52 -1.60 -13.92
N ALA A 152 -1.23 -0.69 -13.24
CA ALA A 152 -1.34 -0.72 -11.78
C ALA A 152 -1.89 -2.06 -11.23
N PRO A 153 -3.05 -2.60 -11.67
CA PRO A 153 -3.53 -3.91 -11.20
C PRO A 153 -2.56 -5.07 -11.48
N VAL A 154 -1.84 -5.03 -12.60
CA VAL A 154 -0.85 -6.06 -12.95
C VAL A 154 0.32 -6.01 -11.98
N LEU A 155 0.83 -4.81 -11.69
CA LEU A 155 1.89 -4.61 -10.72
C LEU A 155 1.45 -5.02 -9.32
N PHE A 156 0.25 -4.64 -8.89
CA PHE A 156 -0.30 -5.04 -7.60
C PHE A 156 -0.44 -6.56 -7.51
N GLY A 157 -0.94 -7.23 -8.56
CA GLY A 157 -1.00 -8.69 -8.63
C GLY A 157 0.38 -9.32 -8.40
N TRP A 158 1.38 -8.87 -9.15
CA TRP A 158 2.76 -9.35 -9.00
C TRP A 158 3.32 -9.11 -7.60
N MET A 159 3.05 -7.96 -6.98
CA MET A 159 3.48 -7.68 -5.61
C MET A 159 2.88 -8.65 -4.59
N PHE A 160 1.60 -9.00 -4.74
CA PHE A 160 0.96 -10.00 -3.89
C PHE A 160 1.56 -11.39 -4.12
N ASP A 161 1.78 -11.77 -5.38
CA ASP A 161 2.38 -13.06 -5.73
C ASP A 161 3.78 -13.23 -5.16
N VAL A 162 4.65 -12.21 -5.29
CA VAL A 162 6.01 -12.21 -4.73
C VAL A 162 5.99 -12.19 -3.21
N SER A 163 5.00 -11.54 -2.60
CA SER A 163 4.84 -11.53 -1.14
C SER A 163 4.28 -12.83 -0.57
N CYS A 164 3.89 -13.79 -1.42
CA CYS A 164 3.38 -15.07 -0.98
C CYS A 164 4.45 -15.91 -0.30
N ILE A 165 4.19 -16.32 0.95
CA ILE A 165 5.06 -17.23 1.71
C ILE A 165 4.61 -18.67 1.50
N ARG A 166 3.30 -18.91 1.38
CA ARG A 166 2.73 -20.27 1.27
C ARG A 166 1.53 -20.32 0.34
N TYR A 167 1.61 -21.22 -0.63
CA TYR A 167 0.52 -21.58 -1.53
C TYR A 167 -0.38 -22.65 -0.91
N GLN A 168 -1.66 -22.64 -1.27
CA GLN A 168 -2.58 -23.73 -0.99
C GLN A 168 -2.15 -24.96 -1.78
N SER A 169 -1.80 -26.05 -1.09
CA SER A 169 -1.60 -27.36 -1.71
C SER A 169 -2.93 -28.09 -1.83
N GLU A 170 -3.35 -28.39 -3.05
CA GLU A 170 -4.55 -29.20 -3.29
C GLU A 170 -4.21 -30.69 -3.18
N PRO A 171 -4.96 -31.49 -2.40
CA PRO A 171 -4.65 -32.89 -2.15
C PRO A 171 -4.90 -33.82 -3.36
N CYS A 172 -5.50 -33.33 -4.45
CA CYS A 172 -5.91 -34.14 -5.60
C CYS A 172 -5.65 -33.52 -6.98
N GLY A 173 -4.92 -32.40 -7.08
CA GLY A 173 -4.62 -31.71 -8.34
C GLY A 173 -3.12 -31.69 -8.62
N ASP A 174 -2.72 -32.08 -9.83
CA ASP A 174 -1.33 -32.08 -10.29
C ASP A 174 -0.70 -30.69 -10.10
N SER A 175 0.20 -30.53 -9.13
CA SER A 175 1.21 -29.46 -8.95
C SER A 175 0.92 -28.01 -9.40
N GLU A 176 -0.33 -27.60 -9.57
CA GLU A 176 -0.72 -26.22 -9.83
C GLU A 176 -0.92 -25.54 -8.48
N SER A 177 -0.01 -24.62 -8.15
CA SER A 177 -0.08 -23.81 -6.93
C SER A 177 -1.41 -23.04 -6.90
N GLY A 178 -2.32 -23.38 -5.98
CA GLY A 178 -3.58 -22.68 -5.79
C GLY A 178 -3.39 -21.29 -5.17
N SER A 179 -4.46 -20.72 -4.60
CA SER A 179 -4.40 -19.37 -3.99
C SER A 179 -3.39 -19.30 -2.84
N CYS A 180 -2.73 -18.15 -2.65
CA CYS A 180 -1.79 -17.98 -1.55
C CYS A 180 -2.52 -17.83 -0.19
N LEU A 181 -2.08 -18.62 0.79
CA LEU A 181 -2.65 -18.69 2.14
C LEU A 181 -2.05 -17.69 3.11
N LEU A 182 -0.78 -17.32 2.92
CA LEU A 182 -0.06 -16.43 3.83
C LEU A 182 0.90 -15.51 3.08
N TYR A 183 0.77 -14.22 3.33
CA TYR A 183 1.59 -13.17 2.73
C TYR A 183 2.53 -12.51 3.74
N SER A 184 3.69 -12.05 3.26
CA SER A 184 4.66 -11.30 4.05
C SER A 184 4.31 -9.82 4.09
N ASN A 185 3.75 -9.37 5.23
CA ASN A 185 3.40 -7.96 5.44
C ASN A 185 4.60 -7.01 5.31
N LYS A 186 5.82 -7.46 5.68
CA LYS A 186 7.03 -6.63 5.59
C LYS A 186 7.43 -6.39 4.14
N LEU A 187 7.48 -7.45 3.34
CA LEU A 187 7.86 -7.36 1.93
C LEU A 187 6.82 -6.59 1.13
N LEU A 188 5.52 -6.85 1.39
CA LEU A 188 4.43 -6.14 0.72
C LEU A 188 4.48 -4.63 0.99
N ALA A 189 4.67 -4.23 2.26
CA ALA A 189 4.80 -2.82 2.63
C ALA A 189 6.03 -2.15 2.00
N ASP A 190 7.17 -2.86 1.98
CA ASP A 190 8.42 -2.34 1.42
C ASP A 190 8.34 -2.13 -0.09
N LEU A 191 7.78 -3.10 -0.82
CA LEU A 191 7.52 -2.99 -2.26
C LEU A 191 6.57 -1.82 -2.53
N PHE A 192 5.47 -1.72 -1.79
CA PHE A 192 4.48 -0.66 -1.97
C PHE A 192 5.07 0.74 -1.77
N LEU A 193 5.84 0.93 -0.69
CA LEU A 193 6.50 2.20 -0.41
C LEU A 193 7.56 2.51 -1.47
N THR A 194 8.36 1.53 -1.88
CA THR A 194 9.40 1.70 -2.89
C THR A 194 8.82 2.16 -4.23
N PHE A 195 7.79 1.48 -4.74
CA PHE A 195 7.13 1.89 -5.99
C PHE A 195 6.47 3.26 -5.86
N SER A 196 5.85 3.56 -4.72
CA SER A 196 5.24 4.87 -4.47
C SER A 196 6.28 6.00 -4.46
N ILE A 197 7.40 5.81 -3.78
CA ILE A 197 8.49 6.80 -3.70
C ILE A 197 9.11 7.02 -5.08
N ILE A 198 9.39 5.95 -5.83
CA ILE A 198 9.95 6.05 -7.18
C ILE A 198 8.98 6.80 -8.11
N GLY A 199 7.69 6.42 -8.10
CA GLY A 199 6.67 7.08 -8.90
C GLY A 199 6.54 8.57 -8.58
N GLN A 200 6.62 8.94 -7.29
CA GLN A 200 6.60 10.33 -6.87
C GLN A 200 7.86 11.10 -7.26
N ALA A 201 9.04 10.52 -7.08
CA ALA A 201 10.29 11.16 -7.48
C ALA A 201 10.28 11.46 -8.98
N LEU A 202 9.85 10.50 -9.81
CA LEU A 202 9.70 10.69 -11.25
C LEU A 202 8.68 11.79 -11.57
N ALA A 203 7.51 11.78 -10.93
CA ALA A 203 6.49 12.80 -11.13
C ALA A 203 6.97 14.22 -10.73
N MET A 204 7.69 14.33 -9.62
CA MET A 204 8.29 15.58 -9.15
C MET A 204 9.37 16.10 -10.11
N VAL A 205 10.23 15.22 -10.64
CA VAL A 205 11.25 15.57 -11.64
C VAL A 205 10.61 16.03 -12.95
N ILE A 206 9.54 15.36 -13.40
CA ILE A 206 8.81 15.77 -14.60
C ILE A 206 8.12 17.12 -14.37
N LEU A 207 7.44 17.31 -13.24
CA LEU A 207 6.77 18.57 -12.94
C LEU A 207 7.77 19.74 -12.84
N THR A 208 8.90 19.54 -12.15
CA THR A 208 9.94 20.57 -12.03
C THR A 208 10.59 20.89 -13.36
N SER A 209 10.86 19.90 -14.22
CA SER A 209 11.40 20.16 -15.56
C SER A 209 10.43 20.93 -16.44
N VAL A 210 9.15 20.55 -16.44
CA VAL A 210 8.07 21.28 -17.12
C VAL A 210 7.99 22.73 -16.59
N LEU A 211 7.95 22.92 -15.27
CA LEU A 211 7.92 24.25 -14.68
C LEU A 211 9.14 25.10 -15.01
N MET A 212 10.34 24.51 -15.09
CA MET A 212 11.54 25.25 -15.50
C MET A 212 11.46 25.70 -16.97
N VAL A 213 10.99 24.83 -17.86
CA VAL A 213 10.84 25.16 -19.29
C VAL A 213 9.78 26.23 -19.49
N TYR A 214 8.56 26.03 -18.96
CA TYR A 214 7.48 27.00 -19.09
C TYR A 214 7.74 28.28 -18.30
N GLY A 215 8.40 28.20 -17.14
CA GLY A 215 8.82 29.35 -16.36
C GLY A 215 9.84 30.21 -17.12
N GLY A 216 10.76 29.59 -17.85
CA GLY A 216 11.65 30.28 -18.78
C GLY A 216 10.88 31.01 -19.88
N THR A 217 9.92 30.33 -20.51
CA THR A 217 9.11 30.92 -21.60
C THR A 217 8.17 32.05 -21.15
N LEU A 218 7.63 31.99 -19.92
CA LEU A 218 6.74 33.04 -19.38
C LEU A 218 7.49 34.32 -19.01
N GLN A 219 8.78 34.24 -18.71
CA GLN A 219 9.61 35.42 -18.44
C GLN A 219 9.96 36.17 -19.74
N ASP A 220 9.83 35.50 -20.88
CA ASP A 220 10.15 36.01 -22.22
C ASP A 220 8.92 36.57 -22.96
N GLU A 221 7.73 36.66 -22.35
CA GLU A 221 6.68 37.55 -22.87
C GLU A 221 6.99 38.99 -22.42
N PRO A 222 7.63 39.84 -23.27
CA PRO A 222 7.49 41.27 -23.07
C PRO A 222 5.99 41.56 -23.03
N LEU A 223 5.59 42.39 -22.06
CA LEU A 223 4.26 43.00 -21.99
C LEU A 223 3.74 43.24 -23.41
N PRO A 224 2.51 42.83 -23.77
CA PRO A 224 2.01 43.10 -25.10
C PRO A 224 1.95 44.63 -25.29
N ASP A 225 2.90 45.17 -26.04
CA ASP A 225 2.93 46.57 -26.52
C ASP A 225 1.75 46.89 -27.45
N VAL A 226 0.78 45.98 -27.57
CA VAL A 226 -0.39 46.09 -28.45
C VAL A 226 -1.50 46.94 -27.83
N ALA A 227 -1.56 47.06 -26.49
CA ALA A 227 -2.63 47.83 -25.84
C ALA A 227 -2.53 49.35 -26.05
N LEU A 228 -1.36 49.90 -26.39
CA LEU A 228 -1.23 51.35 -26.60
C LEU A 228 -1.69 51.80 -27.99
N LYS A 229 -1.66 50.90 -28.99
CA LYS A 229 -2.02 51.23 -30.38
C LYS A 229 -3.52 51.23 -30.62
N GLU A 230 -4.26 50.34 -29.97
CA GLU A 230 -5.73 50.35 -30.02
C GLU A 230 -6.32 51.49 -29.19
N VAL A 231 -5.66 51.92 -28.11
CA VAL A 231 -6.10 53.06 -27.28
C VAL A 231 -5.88 54.40 -28.00
N ASP A 232 -4.75 54.59 -28.70
CA ASP A 232 -4.52 55.82 -29.49
C ASP A 232 -5.48 55.96 -30.69
N GLN A 233 -5.83 54.85 -31.36
CA GLN A 233 -6.80 54.90 -32.47
C GLN A 233 -8.22 55.25 -32.02
N VAL A 234 -8.61 54.84 -30.81
CA VAL A 234 -9.92 55.20 -30.25
C VAL A 234 -9.96 56.66 -29.76
N ILE A 235 -8.81 57.24 -29.40
CA ILE A 235 -8.72 58.65 -28.96
C ILE A 235 -8.80 59.62 -30.13
N GLU A 236 -8.21 59.33 -31.30
CA GLU A 236 -8.34 60.20 -32.49
C GLU A 236 -9.75 60.19 -33.12
N ASP A 237 -10.48 59.07 -33.05
CA ASP A 237 -11.83 58.96 -33.62
C ASP A 237 -12.94 59.41 -32.64
N GLY A 238 -12.63 59.46 -31.34
CA GLY A 238 -13.58 59.74 -30.25
C GLY A 238 -13.98 61.21 -30.07
N ASP A 239 -13.26 62.16 -30.68
CA ASP A 239 -13.47 63.60 -30.44
C ASP A 239 -14.59 64.23 -31.29
N ARG A 240 -15.40 63.41 -32.01
CA ARG A 240 -16.42 63.93 -32.96
C ARG A 240 -17.88 63.54 -32.73
N MET A 241 -18.29 62.98 -31.59
CA MET A 241 -19.73 62.90 -31.35
C MET A 241 -20.14 62.95 -29.88
N GLN A 242 -20.82 64.04 -29.57
CA GLN A 242 -21.45 64.36 -28.31
C GLN A 242 -22.61 63.43 -27.94
N ILE A 243 -22.77 63.27 -26.61
CA ILE A 243 -24.04 63.20 -25.86
C ILE A 243 -24.96 62.01 -26.20
N GLU A 244 -25.04 61.04 -25.28
CA GLU A 244 -26.29 60.83 -24.53
C GLU A 244 -26.10 59.96 -23.28
N THR A 245 -26.78 60.40 -22.23
CA THR A 245 -26.86 59.94 -20.86
C THR A 245 -27.64 58.61 -20.75
N ALA A 246 -27.24 57.68 -19.89
CA ALA A 246 -28.10 57.04 -18.87
C ALA A 246 -27.40 55.88 -18.15
N ALA A 247 -27.72 55.77 -16.87
CA ALA A 247 -27.14 54.88 -15.87
C ALA A 247 -27.90 53.51 -15.78
N PRO A 248 -27.68 52.65 -14.75
CA PRO A 248 -27.53 51.19 -14.88
C PRO A 248 -28.81 50.39 -14.58
N LEU A 249 -28.86 49.09 -14.90
CA LEU A 249 -29.52 48.05 -14.08
C LEU A 249 -29.21 46.60 -14.53
N LEU A 250 -28.95 45.76 -13.52
CA LEU A 250 -29.25 44.32 -13.37
C LEU A 250 -29.77 43.54 -14.60
N GLN A 251 -29.08 42.44 -14.95
CA GLN A 251 -29.54 41.06 -14.67
C GLN A 251 -28.39 40.05 -14.82
#